data_AF-A0A7W1I3E6-F1
#
_entry.id   AF-A0A7W1I3E6-F1
#
_cell.length_a   1.000
_cell.length_b   1.000
_cell.length_c   1.000
_cell.angle_alpha   90.00
_cell.angle_beta   90.00
_cell.angle_gamma   90.00
#
_symmetry.space_group_name_H-M   'P 1'
#
loop_
_entity.id
_entity.type
_entity.pdbx_description
1 polymer ?
#
loop_
_entity_poly.entity_id
_entity_poly.type
_entity_poly.pdbx_seq_one_letter_code
_entity_poly.pdbx_strand_id
1 'polypeptide(L)'
;MAASFALLCSSVTIAAEQRPRMSSDLTKRISAGSQDRTPVILPGSAEAIEAIASRHGATVKKRLRHGSVLDVTPEQLLALSNDPAVPQISGDAKVFRMMAVTTQATGADQVRSGIGGLPGYTGRGIGVAVIDSGISNHKALKNRVVASVDFTGGRGTGDAYGHGTHVAGI
;
A
#
# COMPACT_ATOMS: atom_id res chain seq x y z
N MET A 1 -12.92 -63.40 -26.85
CA MET A 1 -12.99 -62.02 -27.41
C MET A 1 -13.59 -61.13 -26.35
N ALA A 2 -12.76 -60.38 -25.62
CA ALA A 2 -13.22 -59.43 -24.59
C ALA A 2 -13.03 -58.01 -25.15
N ALA A 3 -14.13 -57.30 -25.38
CA ALA A 3 -14.10 -55.91 -25.86
C ALA A 3 -13.89 -54.98 -24.66
N SER A 4 -12.78 -54.26 -24.65
CA SER A 4 -12.47 -53.23 -23.66
C SER A 4 -12.96 -51.88 -24.18
N PHE A 5 -13.90 -51.27 -23.47
CA PHE A 5 -14.45 -49.96 -23.79
C PHE A 5 -13.67 -48.91 -23.01
N ALA A 6 -12.77 -48.18 -23.68
CA ALA A 6 -12.03 -47.08 -23.07
C ALA A 6 -12.84 -45.78 -23.18
N LEU A 7 -13.30 -45.27 -22.04
CA LEU A 7 -13.95 -43.97 -21.95
C LEU A 7 -12.85 -42.88 -21.89
N LEU A 8 -12.63 -42.19 -23.01
CA LEU A 8 -11.75 -41.02 -23.07
C LEU A 8 -12.49 -39.83 -22.46
N CYS A 9 -12.22 -39.51 -21.20
CA CYS A 9 -12.63 -38.24 -20.61
C CYS A 9 -11.72 -37.12 -21.15
N SER A 10 -12.17 -36.42 -22.18
CA SER A 10 -11.59 -35.14 -22.59
C SER A 10 -11.83 -34.11 -21.49
N SER A 11 -10.77 -33.76 -20.77
CA SER A 11 -10.81 -32.68 -19.78
C SER A 11 -10.96 -31.36 -20.52
N VAL A 12 -12.16 -30.76 -20.48
CA VAL A 12 -12.31 -29.34 -20.82
C VAL A 12 -11.70 -28.56 -19.66
N THR A 13 -10.45 -28.11 -19.81
CA THR A 13 -9.91 -27.05 -18.96
C THR A 13 -10.70 -25.78 -19.25
N ILE A 14 -11.71 -25.51 -18.43
CA ILE A 14 -12.26 -24.17 -18.30
C ILE A 14 -11.14 -23.36 -17.64
N ALA A 15 -10.33 -22.68 -18.44
CA ALA A 15 -9.53 -21.58 -17.95
C ALA A 15 -10.53 -20.55 -17.42
N ALA A 16 -10.75 -20.55 -16.10
CA ALA A 16 -11.40 -19.43 -15.45
C ALA A 16 -10.59 -18.21 -15.86
N GLU A 17 -11.18 -17.34 -16.67
CA GLU A 17 -10.64 -16.04 -17.05
C GLU A 17 -10.35 -15.32 -15.73
N GLN A 18 -9.10 -15.41 -15.26
CA GLN A 18 -8.67 -14.75 -14.04
C GLN A 18 -8.58 -13.28 -14.39
N ARG A 19 -9.74 -12.62 -14.42
CA ARG A 19 -9.80 -11.18 -14.53
C ARG A 19 -8.96 -10.62 -13.39
N PRO A 20 -7.94 -9.79 -13.67
CA PRO A 20 -7.18 -9.07 -12.69
C PRO A 20 -8.09 -8.58 -11.57
N ARG A 21 -7.76 -8.94 -10.33
CA ARG A 21 -8.54 -8.45 -9.19
C ARG A 21 -8.34 -6.94 -9.11
N MET A 22 -9.37 -6.19 -9.47
CA MET A 22 -9.37 -4.73 -9.40
C MET A 22 -9.92 -4.25 -8.07
N SER A 23 -9.35 -3.17 -7.54
CA SER A 23 -9.90 -2.49 -6.38
C SER A 23 -11.23 -1.81 -6.72
N SER A 24 -12.11 -1.69 -5.71
CA SER A 24 -13.49 -1.23 -5.91
C SER A 24 -13.59 0.21 -6.42
N ASP A 25 -12.62 1.06 -6.10
CA ASP A 25 -12.52 2.42 -6.62
C ASP A 25 -12.27 2.43 -8.14
N LEU A 26 -11.39 1.56 -8.64
CA LEU A 26 -11.11 1.47 -10.07
C LEU A 26 -12.32 0.89 -10.83
N THR A 27 -12.97 -0.12 -10.28
CA THR A 27 -14.22 -0.66 -10.85
C THR A 27 -15.28 0.42 -10.97
N LYS A 28 -15.48 1.22 -9.91
CA LYS A 28 -16.41 2.36 -9.93
C LYS A 28 -16.04 3.39 -11.00
N ARG A 29 -14.75 3.69 -11.19
CA ARG A 29 -14.29 4.65 -12.21
C ARG A 29 -14.56 4.16 -13.62
N ILE A 30 -14.31 2.88 -13.90
CA ILE A 30 -14.66 2.27 -15.20
C ILE A 30 -16.17 2.34 -15.42
N SER A 31 -16.97 1.91 -14.44
CA SER A 31 -18.44 1.94 -14.57
C SER A 31 -19.01 3.35 -14.71
N ALA A 32 -18.35 4.36 -14.14
CA ALA A 32 -18.73 5.76 -14.29
C ALA A 32 -18.26 6.40 -15.60
N GLY A 33 -17.47 5.71 -16.44
CA GLY A 33 -16.96 6.23 -17.70
C GLY A 33 -15.96 7.38 -17.54
N SER A 34 -15.23 7.44 -16.41
CA SER A 34 -14.23 8.49 -16.15
C SER A 34 -13.18 8.51 -17.26
N GLN A 35 -12.90 9.71 -17.79
CA GLN A 35 -11.90 9.94 -18.84
C GLN A 35 -10.52 10.32 -18.29
N ASP A 36 -10.39 10.38 -16.96
CA ASP A 36 -9.17 10.85 -16.31
C ASP A 36 -8.09 9.78 -16.30
N ARG A 37 -6.84 10.20 -16.52
CA ARG A 37 -5.68 9.35 -16.25
C ARG A 37 -5.67 8.93 -14.78
N THR A 38 -5.26 7.69 -14.55
CA THR A 38 -5.36 7.07 -13.24
C THR A 38 -4.01 6.50 -12.82
N PRO A 39 -3.44 6.93 -11.68
CA PRO A 39 -2.36 6.21 -11.05
C PRO A 39 -2.89 4.86 -10.52
N VAL A 40 -2.27 3.78 -10.95
CA VAL A 40 -2.53 2.41 -10.50
C VAL A 40 -1.26 1.76 -10.00
N ILE A 41 -1.41 0.85 -9.05
CA ILE A 41 -0.31 0.11 -8.44
C ILE A 41 -0.43 -1.34 -8.88
N LEU A 42 0.65 -1.84 -9.49
CA LEU A 42 0.79 -3.23 -9.89
C LEU A 42 1.87 -3.88 -9.02
N PRO A 43 1.60 -5.02 -8.37
CA PRO A 43 2.61 -5.81 -7.70
C PRO A 43 3.34 -6.73 -8.66
N GLY A 44 4.62 -6.97 -8.42
CA GLY A 44 5.46 -7.79 -9.28
C GLY A 44 6.90 -7.31 -9.32
N SER A 45 7.74 -8.02 -10.08
CA SER A 45 9.11 -7.59 -10.34
C SER A 45 9.14 -6.41 -11.32
N ALA A 46 10.24 -5.65 -11.29
CA ALA A 46 10.41 -4.51 -12.19
C ALA A 46 10.38 -4.94 -13.66
N GLU A 47 10.97 -6.09 -13.98
CA GLU A 47 11.06 -6.63 -15.34
C GLU A 47 9.69 -7.04 -15.88
N ALA A 48 8.90 -7.75 -15.06
CA ALA A 48 7.55 -8.16 -15.44
C ALA A 48 6.64 -6.95 -15.69
N ILE A 49 6.73 -5.94 -14.81
CA ILE A 49 5.92 -4.73 -14.94
C ILE A 49 6.38 -3.88 -16.14
N GLU A 50 7.67 -3.80 -16.44
CA GLU A 50 8.17 -3.09 -17.61
C GLU A 50 7.67 -3.73 -18.92
N ALA A 51 7.62 -5.06 -18.97
CA ALA A 51 7.07 -5.79 -20.10
C ALA A 51 5.56 -5.51 -20.27
N ILE A 52 4.80 -5.50 -19.18
CA ILE A 52 3.37 -5.14 -19.17
C ILE A 52 3.18 -3.68 -19.61
N ALA A 53 3.97 -2.76 -19.06
CA ALA A 53 3.88 -1.34 -19.37
C ALA A 53 4.18 -1.08 -20.85
N SER A 54 5.24 -1.70 -21.39
CA SER A 54 5.61 -1.61 -22.80
C SER A 54 4.54 -2.19 -23.72
N ARG A 55 3.95 -3.34 -23.36
CA ARG A 55 2.89 -4.00 -24.12
C ARG A 55 1.64 -3.12 -24.27
N HIS A 56 1.27 -2.39 -23.23
CA HIS A 56 0.06 -1.56 -23.19
C HIS A 56 0.31 -0.05 -23.38
N GLY A 57 1.56 0.35 -23.63
CA GLY A 57 1.96 1.75 -23.73
C GLY A 57 1.76 2.56 -22.44
N ALA A 58 1.71 1.91 -21.28
CA ALA A 58 1.51 2.56 -19.99
C ALA A 58 2.82 3.19 -19.49
N THR A 59 2.72 4.29 -18.73
CA THR A 59 3.90 5.00 -18.19
C THR A 59 4.18 4.56 -16.76
N VAL A 60 5.38 4.06 -16.48
CA VAL A 60 5.82 3.77 -15.10
C VAL A 60 6.23 5.08 -14.40
N LYS A 61 5.46 5.51 -13.39
CA LYS A 61 5.78 6.72 -12.59
C LYS A 61 6.78 6.46 -11.48
N LYS A 62 6.70 5.30 -10.83
CA LYS A 62 7.52 4.97 -9.65
C LYS A 62 7.74 3.47 -9.54
N ARG A 63 8.99 3.06 -9.32
CA ARG A 63 9.34 1.67 -8.99
C ARG A 63 9.40 1.50 -7.48
N LEU A 64 8.77 0.44 -6.99
CA LEU A 64 8.79 0.00 -5.60
C LEU A 64 9.58 -1.32 -5.51
N ARG A 65 9.90 -1.77 -4.30
CA ARG A 65 10.64 -3.05 -4.13
C ARG A 65 9.88 -4.26 -4.68
N HIS A 66 8.55 -4.26 -4.60
CA HIS A 66 7.70 -5.40 -5.00
C HIS A 66 6.52 -4.96 -5.87
N GLY A 67 6.67 -3.87 -6.61
CA GLY A 67 5.63 -3.35 -7.49
C GLY A 67 6.04 -2.05 -8.17
N SER A 68 5.14 -1.47 -8.95
CA SER A 68 5.32 -0.15 -9.54
C SER A 68 4.00 0.60 -9.63
N VAL A 69 4.10 1.92 -9.62
CA VAL A 69 2.99 2.84 -9.92
C VAL A 69 3.03 3.17 -11.40
N LEU A 70 1.94 2.88 -12.10
CA LEU A 70 1.74 3.22 -13.50
C LEU A 70 0.71 4.34 -13.61
N ASP A 71 0.88 5.21 -14.60
CA ASP A 71 -0.12 6.19 -15.01
C ASP A 71 -0.78 5.72 -16.30
N VAL A 72 -2.08 5.44 -16.24
CA VAL A 72 -2.82 4.78 -17.31
C VAL A 72 -4.03 5.61 -17.75
N THR A 73 -4.33 5.58 -19.05
CA THR A 73 -5.62 6.08 -19.57
C THR A 73 -6.76 5.09 -19.22
N PRO A 74 -8.03 5.48 -19.39
CA PRO A 74 -9.16 4.56 -19.22
C PRO A 74 -9.06 3.32 -20.13
N GLU A 75 -8.63 3.49 -21.38
CA GLU A 75 -8.45 2.40 -22.33
C GLU A 75 -7.35 1.44 -21.88
N GLN A 76 -6.23 1.99 -21.41
CA GLN A 76 -5.12 1.21 -20.86
C GLN A 76 -5.52 0.47 -19.58
N LEU A 77 -6.31 1.11 -18.71
CA LEU A 77 -6.82 0.47 -17.51
C LEU A 77 -7.69 -0.74 -17.85
N LEU A 78 -8.57 -0.61 -18.85
CA LEU A 78 -9.39 -1.72 -19.33
C LEU A 78 -8.54 -2.81 -19.98
N ALA A 79 -7.53 -2.46 -20.78
CA ALA A 79 -6.61 -3.42 -21.39
C ALA A 79 -5.82 -4.20 -20.33
N LEU A 80 -5.27 -3.51 -19.33
CA LEU A 80 -4.58 -4.11 -18.18
C LEU A 80 -5.52 -5.01 -17.38
N SER A 81 -6.79 -4.63 -17.22
CA SER A 81 -7.79 -5.43 -16.52
C SER A 81 -8.20 -6.71 -17.26
N ASN A 82 -7.75 -6.91 -18.50
CA ASN A 82 -7.98 -8.12 -19.28
C ASN A 82 -6.66 -8.88 -19.56
N ASP A 83 -5.51 -8.39 -19.09
CA ASP A 83 -4.23 -9.05 -19.30
C ASP A 83 -4.00 -10.14 -18.24
N PRO A 84 -3.89 -11.42 -18.60
CA PRO A 84 -3.66 -12.51 -17.65
C PRO A 84 -2.31 -12.43 -16.93
N ALA A 85 -1.35 -11.66 -17.45
CA ALA A 85 -0.08 -11.39 -16.78
C ALA A 85 -0.21 -10.37 -15.62
N VAL A 86 -1.36 -9.71 -15.48
CA VAL A 86 -1.64 -8.74 -14.42
C VAL A 86 -2.51 -9.41 -13.34
N PRO A 87 -1.94 -9.91 -12.23
CA PRO A 87 -2.75 -10.65 -11.25
C PRO A 87 -3.74 -9.74 -10.49
N GLN A 88 -3.37 -8.47 -10.29
CA GLN A 88 -4.17 -7.50 -9.54
C GLN A 88 -3.79 -6.06 -9.89
N ILE A 89 -4.76 -5.17 -9.76
CA ILE A 89 -4.60 -3.72 -9.99
C ILE A 89 -5.29 -2.99 -8.85
N SER A 90 -4.56 -2.14 -8.13
CA SER A 90 -5.15 -1.27 -7.10
C SER A 90 -4.99 0.19 -7.46
N GLY A 91 -5.98 1.02 -7.16
CA GLY A 91 -5.87 2.47 -7.31
C GLY A 91 -4.93 3.10 -6.28
N ASP A 92 -4.35 4.24 -6.62
CA ASP A 92 -3.61 5.09 -5.69
C ASP A 92 -4.60 5.97 -4.88
N ALA A 93 -5.25 5.35 -3.90
CA ALA A 93 -6.29 5.99 -3.11
C ALA A 93 -5.72 7.08 -2.18
N LYS A 94 -6.40 8.23 -2.14
CA LYS A 94 -6.04 9.31 -1.20
C LYS A 94 -6.30 8.87 0.23
N VAL A 95 -5.27 8.97 1.07
CA VAL A 95 -5.36 8.81 2.52
C VAL A 95 -5.26 10.16 3.21
N PHE A 96 -5.90 10.30 4.37
CA PHE A 96 -5.93 11.54 5.15
C PHE A 96 -5.48 11.28 6.58
N ARG A 97 -4.81 12.26 7.19
CA ARG A 97 -4.46 12.23 8.61
C ARG A 97 -5.73 12.17 9.46
N MET A 98 -5.70 11.38 10.52
CA MET A 98 -6.79 11.26 11.50
C MET A 98 -6.28 11.80 12.83
N MET A 99 -6.84 12.90 13.31
CA MET A 99 -6.48 13.45 14.62
C MET A 99 -7.22 12.71 15.74
N ALA A 100 -6.48 12.30 16.77
CA ALA A 100 -7.02 11.86 18.05
C ALA A 100 -6.46 12.76 19.17
N VAL A 101 -7.24 13.01 20.22
CA VAL A 101 -6.83 13.73 21.45
C VAL A 101 -6.44 12.66 22.50
N THR A 102 -5.21 12.62 23.02
CA THR A 102 -4.63 11.30 23.39
C THR A 102 -3.91 11.13 24.73
N THR A 103 -3.21 12.10 25.34
CA THR A 103 -2.32 11.72 26.47
C THR A 103 -3.07 11.22 27.71
N GLN A 104 -4.11 11.92 28.17
CA GLN A 104 -4.94 11.44 29.27
C GLN A 104 -5.87 10.28 28.86
N ALA A 105 -6.14 10.14 27.56
CA ALA A 105 -7.02 9.10 27.01
C ALA A 105 -6.32 7.73 26.82
N THR A 106 -4.99 7.67 26.82
CA THR A 106 -4.22 6.44 26.50
C THR A 106 -3.68 5.69 27.72
N GLY A 107 -3.68 6.29 28.92
CA GLY A 107 -3.17 5.64 30.15
C GLY A 107 -1.67 5.33 30.13
N ALA A 108 -0.89 6.07 29.33
CA ALA A 108 0.54 5.82 29.13
C ALA A 108 1.38 6.01 30.39
N ASP A 109 0.89 6.74 31.39
CA ASP A 109 1.49 6.87 32.72
C ASP A 109 1.37 5.56 33.51
N GLN A 110 0.20 4.93 33.50
CA GLN A 110 -0.07 3.68 34.22
C GLN A 110 0.76 2.52 33.67
N VAL A 111 0.93 2.43 32.35
CA VAL A 111 1.81 1.43 31.72
C VAL A 111 3.26 1.63 32.15
N ARG A 112 3.69 2.88 32.29
CA ARG A 112 5.08 3.24 32.61
C ARG A 112 5.41 3.00 34.09
N SER A 113 4.47 3.29 34.99
CA SER A 113 4.61 3.06 36.43
C SER A 113 4.32 1.61 36.84
N GLY A 114 3.55 0.88 36.02
CA GLY A 114 2.91 -0.36 36.43
C GLY A 114 1.60 -0.10 37.16
N ILE A 115 0.71 -1.09 37.16
CA ILE A 115 -0.60 -1.06 37.81
C ILE A 115 -1.02 -2.47 38.24
N GLY A 116 -1.70 -2.60 39.39
CA GLY A 116 -2.33 -3.87 39.80
C GLY A 116 -1.36 -5.05 39.98
N GLY A 117 -0.12 -4.80 40.44
CA GLY A 117 0.89 -5.85 40.62
C GLY A 117 1.67 -6.21 39.34
N LEU A 118 1.37 -5.56 38.21
CA LEU A 118 2.18 -5.67 37.00
C LEU A 118 3.36 -4.69 37.05
N PRO A 119 4.55 -5.08 36.58
CA PRO A 119 5.69 -4.18 36.48
C PRO A 119 5.44 -3.09 35.43
N GLY A 120 6.10 -1.95 35.60
CA GLY A 120 6.09 -0.86 34.63
C GLY A 120 6.97 -1.15 33.41
N TYR A 121 6.59 -0.62 32.25
CA TYR A 121 7.32 -0.79 30.99
C TYR A 121 7.70 0.56 30.37
N THR A 122 8.93 0.63 29.83
CA THR A 122 9.46 1.86 29.23
C THR A 122 9.64 1.77 27.71
N GLY A 123 9.50 0.58 27.12
CA GLY A 123 9.80 0.33 25.71
C GLY A 123 11.29 0.41 25.35
N ARG A 124 12.21 0.41 26.35
CA ARG A 124 13.66 0.46 26.09
C ARG A 124 14.10 -0.72 25.22
N GLY A 125 14.84 -0.40 24.15
CA GLY A 125 15.34 -1.39 23.19
C GLY A 125 14.37 -1.69 22.04
N ILE A 126 13.17 -1.09 22.04
CA ILE A 126 12.19 -1.24 20.98
C ILE A 126 12.23 -0.02 20.05
N GLY A 127 12.33 -0.26 18.75
CA GLY A 127 12.20 0.75 17.71
C GLY A 127 10.75 0.83 17.21
N VAL A 128 10.24 2.05 17.01
CA VAL A 128 8.91 2.30 16.44
C VAL A 128 9.07 3.15 15.18
N ALA A 129 8.48 2.71 14.07
CA ALA A 129 8.42 3.47 12.83
C ALA A 129 7.10 4.26 12.79
N VAL A 130 7.21 5.59 12.73
CA VAL A 130 6.06 6.50 12.56
C VAL A 130 6.06 7.02 11.13
N ILE A 131 5.03 6.66 10.37
CA ILE A 131 4.83 7.12 8.98
C ILE A 131 3.76 8.22 9.01
N ASP A 132 4.20 9.47 9.00
CA ASP A 132 3.34 10.63 9.14
C ASP A 132 3.94 11.84 8.40
N SER A 133 3.49 13.06 8.71
CA SER A 133 3.91 14.32 8.09
C SER A 133 5.37 14.74 8.38
N GLY A 134 6.10 13.98 9.18
CA GLY A 134 7.46 14.27 9.64
C GLY A 134 7.53 14.37 11.17
N ILE A 135 8.72 14.66 11.71
CA ILE A 135 8.91 14.93 13.14
C ILE A 135 9.78 16.18 13.28
N SER A 136 9.26 17.21 13.94
CA SER A 136 10.00 18.43 14.25
C SER A 136 10.97 18.20 15.41
N ASN A 137 12.05 19.00 15.45
CA ASN A 137 13.02 18.98 16.54
C ASN A 137 12.37 19.50 17.83
N HIS A 138 11.83 18.60 18.64
CA HIS A 138 11.10 18.91 19.87
C HIS A 138 11.81 18.36 21.10
N LYS A 139 11.82 19.11 22.21
CA LYS A 139 12.55 18.75 23.44
C LYS A 139 12.17 17.36 23.98
N ALA A 140 10.89 16.99 23.90
CA ALA A 140 10.39 15.69 24.35
C ALA A 140 10.90 14.50 23.51
N LEU A 141 11.28 14.75 22.25
CA LEU A 141 11.74 13.74 21.29
C LEU A 141 13.27 13.76 21.10
N LYS A 142 13.98 14.58 21.87
CA LYS A 142 15.43 14.70 21.78
C LYS A 142 16.08 13.33 22.02
N ASN A 143 16.99 12.95 21.13
CA ASN A 143 17.69 11.65 21.13
C ASN A 143 16.76 10.42 21.02
N ARG A 144 15.52 10.59 20.56
CA ARG A 144 14.58 9.47 20.31
C ARG A 144 14.46 9.12 18.82
N VAL A 145 14.67 10.10 17.94
CA VAL A 145 14.67 9.89 16.48
C VAL A 145 16.04 9.42 16.03
N VAL A 146 16.17 8.14 15.69
CA VAL A 146 17.44 7.51 15.26
C VAL A 146 17.62 7.49 13.73
N ALA A 147 16.52 7.62 12.99
CA ALA A 147 16.50 7.69 11.53
C ALA A 147 15.28 8.51 11.09
N SER A 148 15.41 9.18 9.95
CA SER A 148 14.29 9.90 9.35
C SER A 148 14.39 9.89 7.83
N VAL A 149 13.26 9.68 7.16
CA VAL A 149 13.19 9.47 5.71
C VAL A 149 11.98 10.23 5.15
N ASP A 150 12.19 11.00 4.09
CA ASP A 150 11.14 11.69 3.33
C ASP A 150 10.77 10.88 2.08
N PHE A 151 9.50 10.49 1.94
CA PHE A 151 8.97 9.80 0.77
C PHE A 151 8.17 10.70 -0.19
N THR A 152 8.08 12.00 0.12
CA THR A 152 7.28 13.00 -0.62
C THR A 152 8.06 13.75 -1.70
N GLY A 153 9.39 13.64 -1.70
CA GLY A 153 10.24 14.12 -2.80
C GLY A 153 10.66 15.59 -2.71
N GLY A 154 10.72 16.22 -1.53
CA GLY A 154 11.37 17.54 -1.46
C GLY A 154 11.10 18.45 -0.27
N ARG A 155 10.64 17.95 0.89
CA ARG A 155 10.44 18.82 2.07
C ARG A 155 11.35 18.48 3.25
N GLY A 156 12.14 17.42 3.10
CA GLY A 156 12.96 16.91 4.18
C GLY A 156 12.08 16.22 5.22
N THR A 157 12.67 15.94 6.37
CA THR A 157 12.05 15.09 7.39
C THR A 157 11.35 15.86 8.51
N GLY A 158 11.39 17.20 8.44
CA GLY A 158 10.72 18.07 9.39
C GLY A 158 9.20 18.01 9.23
N ASP A 159 8.49 18.31 10.32
CA ASP A 159 7.03 18.23 10.34
C ASP A 159 6.39 19.59 10.04
N ALA A 160 5.94 19.79 8.80
CA ALA A 160 5.26 21.01 8.39
C ALA A 160 3.80 21.12 8.88
N TYR A 161 3.21 20.01 9.33
CA TYR A 161 1.78 19.94 9.69
C TYR A 161 1.55 19.75 11.19
N GLY A 162 2.60 19.41 11.96
CA GLY A 162 2.57 19.19 13.40
C GLY A 162 1.98 17.83 13.83
N HIS A 163 1.35 17.10 12.92
CA HIS A 163 0.65 15.86 13.22
C HIS A 163 1.63 14.75 13.61
N GLY A 164 2.65 14.49 12.80
CA GLY A 164 3.65 13.46 13.11
C GLY A 164 4.44 13.74 14.39
N THR A 165 4.74 15.00 14.69
CA THR A 165 5.39 15.41 15.95
C THR A 165 4.48 15.14 17.15
N HIS A 166 3.18 15.40 17.00
CA HIS A 166 2.20 15.08 18.03
C HIS A 166 2.10 13.56 18.24
N VAL A 167 1.91 12.80 17.16
CA VAL A 167 1.83 11.33 17.20
C VAL A 167 3.07 10.71 17.83
N ALA A 168 4.26 11.20 17.47
CA ALA A 168 5.52 10.70 18.04
C ALA A 168 5.71 11.02 19.54
N GLY A 169 4.98 12.01 20.06
CA GLY A 169 5.04 12.44 21.47
C GLY A 169 4.07 11.74 22.41
N ILE A 170 3.17 10.92 21.88
CA ILE A 170 2.23 10.07 22.65
C ILE A 170 2.99 8.85 23.19
#